data_AF-A0A2V5MRW6-F1
#
_entry.id   AF-A0A2V5MRW6-F1
#
_cell.length_a   1.000
_cell.length_b   1.000
_cell.length_c   1.000
_cell.angle_alpha   90.00
_cell.angle_beta   90.00
_cell.angle_gamma   90.00
#
_symmetry.space_group_name_H-M   'P 1'
#
loop_
_entity.id
_entity.type
_entity.pdbx_description
1 polymer ?
#
loop_
_entity_poly.entity_id
_entity_poly.type
_entity_poly.pdbx_seq_one_letter_code
_entity_poly.pdbx_strand_id
1 'polypeptide(L)'
;MTEATATAPATATAAAPRYTRANPFPARLVVNRRLSGPESAKDTRHFELDLTGWGLSFEVGDSLAVYPSNDPELVDEIIGALGATGDEKVPRPRGEPTTFREALLRDYSITQPTPKFLRAVAERASAAPTLKYLLAPDRKHDLETYLWGMEIGRNYSRGFIQWPRA
;
A
#
# COMPACT_ATOMS: atom_id res chain seq x y z
N MET A 1 -57.92 23.86 34.26
CA MET A 1 -56.81 23.11 34.90
C MET A 1 -56.04 22.45 33.78
N THR A 2 -54.74 22.70 33.74
CA THR A 2 -53.81 22.59 32.61
C THR A 2 -53.40 21.15 32.32
N GLU A 3 -53.46 20.73 31.06
CA GLU A 3 -52.88 19.48 30.55
C GLU A 3 -51.37 19.67 30.34
N ALA A 4 -50.57 18.79 30.93
CA ALA A 4 -49.12 18.77 30.79
C ALA A 4 -48.72 17.95 29.57
N THR A 5 -48.17 18.60 28.54
CA THR A 5 -47.58 17.91 27.39
C THR A 5 -46.18 17.42 27.74
N ALA A 6 -46.00 16.10 27.80
CA ALA A 6 -44.69 15.46 27.98
C ALA A 6 -43.90 15.51 26.66
N THR A 7 -42.70 16.11 26.70
CA THR A 7 -41.74 16.09 25.59
C THR A 7 -40.85 14.85 25.69
N ALA A 8 -40.91 13.97 24.70
CA ALA A 8 -40.00 12.84 24.53
C ALA A 8 -38.60 13.33 24.10
N PRO A 9 -37.50 12.70 24.54
CA PRO A 9 -36.16 13.10 24.13
C PRO A 9 -35.88 12.72 22.68
N ALA A 10 -35.37 13.68 21.90
CA ALA A 10 -34.92 13.46 20.54
C ALA A 10 -33.65 12.60 20.55
N THR A 11 -33.67 11.50 19.81
CA THR A 11 -32.52 10.62 19.57
C THR A 11 -31.41 11.41 18.86
N ALA A 12 -30.31 11.68 19.55
CA ALA A 12 -29.14 12.32 18.96
C ALA A 12 -28.55 11.40 17.88
N THR A 13 -28.61 11.83 16.63
CA THR A 13 -27.93 11.17 15.51
C THR A 13 -26.43 11.20 15.77
N ALA A 14 -25.83 10.04 16.03
CA ALA A 14 -24.38 9.91 16.18
C ALA A 14 -23.68 10.43 14.90
N ALA A 15 -22.77 11.39 15.06
CA ALA A 15 -22.01 11.96 13.97
C ALA A 15 -21.18 10.86 13.27
N ALA A 16 -21.11 10.91 11.94
CA ALA A 16 -20.32 9.97 11.16
C ALA A 16 -18.85 9.98 11.62
N PRO A 17 -18.16 8.82 11.64
CA PRO A 17 -16.78 8.75 12.09
C PRO A 17 -15.89 9.63 11.21
N ARG A 18 -15.14 10.55 11.86
CA ARG A 18 -14.29 11.55 11.19
C ARG A 18 -13.20 10.92 10.32
N TYR A 19 -12.67 9.78 10.75
CA TYR A 19 -11.66 9.03 10.04
C TYR A 19 -12.21 7.66 9.64
N THR A 20 -12.02 7.31 8.38
CA THR A 20 -12.54 6.07 7.80
C THR A 20 -11.46 5.45 6.91
N ARG A 21 -11.75 4.26 6.37
CA ARG A 21 -10.91 3.64 5.35
C ARG A 21 -10.66 4.53 4.13
N ALA A 22 -11.58 5.43 3.79
CA ALA A 22 -11.46 6.38 2.68
C ALA A 22 -10.82 7.72 3.08
N ASN A 23 -10.76 8.02 4.38
CA ASN A 23 -10.14 9.22 4.95
C ASN A 23 -9.28 8.81 6.16
N PRO A 24 -8.08 8.23 5.93
CA PRO A 24 -7.25 7.73 7.02
C PRO A 24 -6.71 8.87 7.89
N PHE A 25 -6.48 8.57 9.16
CA PHE A 25 -5.87 9.54 10.08
C PHE A 25 -4.36 9.66 9.81
N PRO A 26 -3.82 10.87 9.61
CA PRO A 26 -2.39 11.08 9.40
C PRO A 26 -1.64 11.04 10.74
N ALA A 27 -1.51 9.85 11.33
CA ALA A 27 -0.78 9.64 12.58
C ALA A 27 0.73 9.88 12.39
N ARG A 28 1.37 10.52 13.37
CA ARG A 28 2.82 10.69 13.37
C ARG A 28 3.50 9.45 13.94
N LEU A 29 4.54 8.96 13.28
CA LEU A 29 5.40 7.91 13.84
C LEU A 29 6.36 8.52 14.86
N VAL A 30 6.28 8.07 16.12
CA VAL A 30 7.08 8.57 17.25
C VAL A 30 8.29 7.68 17.49
N VAL A 31 8.08 6.36 17.43
CA VAL A 31 9.15 5.37 17.65
C VAL A 31 9.21 4.41 16.48
N ASN A 32 10.43 4.13 16.04
CA ASN A 32 10.76 3.05 15.13
C ASN A 32 12.01 2.35 15.66
N ARG A 33 11.84 1.21 16.31
CA ARG A 33 12.93 0.48 16.94
C ARG A 33 13.00 -0.95 16.45
N ARG A 34 14.18 -1.38 16.00
CA ARG A 34 14.45 -2.78 15.69
C ARG A 34 14.43 -3.62 16.97
N LEU A 35 13.64 -4.69 16.97
CA LEU A 35 13.57 -5.69 18.04
C LEU A 35 14.44 -6.91 17.76
N SER A 36 14.68 -7.18 16.48
CA SER A 36 15.56 -8.26 16.03
C SER A 36 17.04 -7.90 16.27
N GLY A 37 17.86 -8.91 16.58
CA GLY A 37 19.30 -8.71 16.77
C GLY A 37 19.99 -8.28 15.47
N PRO A 38 21.15 -7.61 15.53
CA PRO A 38 21.87 -7.11 14.36
C PRO A 38 22.11 -8.19 13.29
N GLU A 39 22.53 -9.36 13.73
CA GLU A 39 22.85 -10.54 12.92
C GLU A 39 21.62 -11.37 12.50
N SER A 40 20.41 -10.99 12.91
CA SER A 40 19.20 -11.70 12.52
C SER A 40 18.86 -11.41 11.07
N ALA A 41 18.62 -12.47 10.29
CA ALA A 41 18.08 -12.37 8.93
C ALA A 41 16.65 -11.78 8.90
N LYS A 42 15.91 -11.84 10.02
CA LYS A 42 14.58 -11.22 10.16
C LYS A 42 14.73 -9.79 10.68
N ASP A 43 13.95 -8.85 10.13
CA ASP A 43 13.80 -7.49 10.67
C ASP A 43 12.41 -7.31 11.31
N THR A 44 12.33 -7.55 12.62
CA THR A 44 11.15 -7.23 13.43
C THR A 44 11.32 -5.84 14.07
N ARG A 45 10.29 -4.99 13.97
CA ARG A 45 10.30 -3.61 14.47
C ARG A 45 9.12 -3.31 15.42
N HIS A 46 9.38 -2.44 16.40
CA HIS A 46 8.41 -1.82 17.30
C HIS A 46 8.12 -0.40 16.80
N PHE A 47 6.84 -0.12 16.59
CA PHE A 47 6.38 1.18 16.13
C PHE A 47 5.43 1.80 17.14
N GLU A 48 5.59 3.10 17.41
CA GLU A 48 4.64 3.87 18.22
C GLU A 48 4.08 5.01 17.39
N LEU A 49 2.76 5.10 17.31
CA LEU A 49 2.04 6.10 16.54
C LEU A 49 1.36 7.08 17.50
N ASP A 50 1.54 8.38 17.25
CA ASP A 50 0.84 9.44 17.94
C ASP A 50 -0.60 9.52 17.41
N LEU A 51 -1.55 9.10 18.25
CA LEU A 51 -2.98 9.12 17.94
C LEU A 51 -3.69 10.34 18.55
N THR A 52 -2.94 11.34 19.03
CA THR A 52 -3.52 12.57 19.58
C THR A 52 -4.40 13.24 18.54
N GLY A 53 -5.68 13.48 18.87
CA GLY A 53 -6.64 14.07 17.94
C GLY A 53 -7.32 13.10 16.97
N TRP A 54 -7.06 11.78 17.08
CA TRP A 54 -7.79 10.77 16.30
C TRP A 54 -9.25 10.67 16.74
N GLY A 55 -9.53 10.82 18.03
CA GLY A 55 -10.89 10.85 18.58
C GLY A 55 -11.63 9.52 18.54
N LEU A 56 -10.94 8.41 18.26
CA LEU A 56 -11.45 7.04 18.36
C LEU A 56 -10.74 6.30 19.50
N SER A 57 -11.49 5.46 20.21
CA SER A 57 -10.96 4.51 21.19
C SER A 57 -10.51 3.23 20.49
N PHE A 58 -9.40 2.66 20.94
CA PHE A 58 -8.97 1.32 20.54
C PHE A 58 -8.99 0.40 21.76
N GLU A 59 -9.34 -0.86 21.55
CA GLU A 59 -9.33 -1.90 22.57
C GLU A 59 -8.23 -2.93 22.30
N VAL A 60 -7.88 -3.70 23.34
CA VAL A 60 -6.91 -4.78 23.20
C VAL A 60 -7.49 -5.85 22.27
N GLY A 61 -6.78 -6.10 21.17
CA GLY A 61 -7.22 -7.01 20.11
C GLY A 61 -7.62 -6.29 18.83
N ASP A 62 -7.80 -4.97 18.87
CA ASP A 62 -8.03 -4.18 17.66
C ASP A 62 -6.80 -4.16 16.75
N SER A 63 -7.06 -4.02 15.45
CA SER A 63 -6.04 -3.94 14.42
C SER A 63 -6.02 -2.56 13.77
N LEU A 64 -4.81 -2.06 13.49
CA LEU A 64 -4.60 -0.81 12.75
C LEU A 64 -4.29 -1.10 11.29
N ALA A 65 -5.06 -0.50 10.39
CA ALA A 65 -4.77 -0.50 8.97
C ALA A 65 -3.83 0.66 8.63
N VAL A 66 -2.64 0.33 8.11
CA VAL A 66 -1.66 1.31 7.63
C VAL A 66 -1.74 1.41 6.11
N TYR A 67 -1.70 2.63 5.58
CA TYR A 67 -1.65 2.91 4.14
C TYR A 67 -0.22 3.23 3.74
N PRO A 68 0.55 2.27 3.21
CA PRO A 68 1.92 2.53 2.77
C PRO A 68 1.94 3.36 1.48
N SER A 69 3.07 4.01 1.24
CA SER A 69 3.45 4.53 -0.09
C SER A 69 4.61 3.69 -0.62
N ASN A 70 4.66 3.52 -1.93
CA ASN A 70 5.77 2.84 -2.58
C ASN A 70 7.06 3.67 -2.52
N ASP A 71 8.20 3.01 -2.72
CA ASP A 71 9.50 3.67 -2.80
C ASP A 71 9.57 4.58 -4.04
N PRO A 72 9.82 5.89 -3.88
CA PRO A 72 9.97 6.81 -5.00
C PRO A 72 11.04 6.38 -6.01
N GLU A 73 12.14 5.78 -5.57
CA GLU A 73 13.21 5.34 -6.47
C GLU A 73 12.73 4.20 -7.37
N LEU A 74 11.99 3.23 -6.81
CA LEU A 74 11.37 2.15 -7.58
C LEU A 74 10.32 2.68 -8.56
N VAL A 75 9.55 3.70 -8.16
CA VAL A 75 8.58 4.36 -9.04
C VAL A 75 9.29 5.01 -10.23
N ASP A 76 10.37 5.75 -9.97
CA ASP A 76 11.14 6.43 -11.01
C ASP A 76 11.85 5.41 -11.94
N GLU A 77 12.35 4.29 -11.41
CA GLU A 77 12.86 3.16 -12.22
C GLU A 77 11.80 2.59 -13.18
N ILE A 78 10.57 2.39 -12.71
CA ILE A 78 9.48 1.87 -13.52
C ILE A 78 9.08 2.86 -14.62
N ILE A 79 8.96 4.14 -14.28
CA ILE A 79 8.64 5.21 -15.25
C ILE A 79 9.72 5.26 -16.34
N GLY A 80 10.99 5.24 -15.94
CA GLY A 80 12.11 5.22 -16.86
C GLY A 80 12.15 3.97 -17.75
N ALA A 81 11.89 2.79 -17.19
CA ALA A 81 11.84 1.53 -17.94
C ALA A 81 10.71 1.50 -18.98
N LEU A 82 9.61 2.21 -18.73
CA LEU A 82 8.49 2.35 -19.66
C LEU A 82 8.71 3.46 -20.69
N GLY A 83 9.74 4.30 -20.53
CA GLY A 83 9.97 5.49 -21.36
C GLY A 83 8.87 6.55 -21.20
N ALA A 84 8.17 6.54 -20.06
CA ALA A 84 7.13 7.50 -19.72
C ALA A 84 7.73 8.75 -19.06
N THR A 85 6.98 9.85 -19.00
CA THR A 85 7.38 11.06 -18.29
C THR A 85 6.94 11.04 -16.82
N GLY A 86 5.88 10.30 -16.48
CA GLY A 86 5.29 10.26 -15.15
C GLY A 86 4.15 11.28 -14.94
N ASP A 87 4.02 12.26 -15.83
CA ASP A 87 2.99 13.31 -15.79
C ASP A 87 1.70 12.90 -16.52
N GLU A 88 1.72 11.77 -17.22
CA GLU A 88 0.56 11.28 -17.96
C GLU A 88 -0.63 11.09 -17.03
N LYS A 89 -1.81 11.50 -17.50
CA LYS A 89 -3.03 11.34 -16.73
C LYS A 89 -3.50 9.89 -16.78
N VAL A 90 -3.60 9.26 -15.62
CA VAL A 90 -4.07 7.88 -15.46
C VAL A 90 -5.30 7.83 -14.56
N PRO A 91 -6.23 6.89 -14.80
CA PRO A 91 -7.39 6.71 -13.94
C PRO A 91 -6.93 6.27 -12.55
N ARG A 92 -7.63 6.76 -11.52
CA ARG A 92 -7.44 6.31 -10.14
C ARG A 92 -8.57 5.32 -9.79
N PRO A 93 -8.32 4.26 -9.00
CA PRO A 93 -9.38 3.38 -8.51
C PRO A 93 -10.46 4.11 -7.70
N ARG A 94 -10.12 5.25 -7.08
CA ARG A 94 -11.02 6.10 -6.29
C ARG A 94 -10.69 7.56 -6.51
N GLY A 95 -11.64 8.35 -7.03
CA GLY A 95 -11.48 9.80 -7.21
C GLY A 95 -11.01 10.19 -8.60
N GLU A 96 -10.55 11.44 -8.73
CA GLU A 96 -10.17 12.04 -10.01
C GLU A 96 -8.88 11.45 -10.60
N PRO A 97 -8.73 11.48 -11.94
CA PRO A 97 -7.49 11.10 -12.61
C PRO A 97 -6.28 11.85 -12.04
N THR A 98 -5.18 11.13 -11.84
CA THR A 98 -3.95 11.66 -11.26
C THR A 98 -2.77 11.45 -12.21
N THR A 99 -1.58 11.92 -11.86
CA THR A 99 -0.38 11.67 -12.68
C THR A 99 0.05 10.23 -12.54
N PHE A 100 0.69 9.68 -13.57
CA PHE A 100 1.16 8.30 -13.56
C PHE A 100 2.09 8.01 -12.38
N ARG A 101 2.95 8.98 -12.04
CA ARG A 101 3.83 8.90 -10.86
C ARG A 101 3.06 8.80 -9.55
N GLU A 102 2.06 9.66 -9.33
CA GLU A 102 1.26 9.66 -8.10
C GLU A 102 0.46 8.37 -7.95
N ALA A 103 -0.09 7.88 -9.05
CA ALA A 103 -0.78 6.61 -9.11
C ALA A 103 0.14 5.44 -8.70
N LEU A 104 1.35 5.36 -9.27
CA LEU A 104 2.32 4.32 -8.90
C LEU A 104 2.78 4.47 -7.44
N LEU A 105 2.82 5.67 -6.89
CA LEU A 105 3.28 5.90 -5.52
C LEU A 105 2.27 5.42 -4.47
N ARG A 106 0.96 5.59 -4.73
CA ARG A 106 -0.07 5.49 -3.67
C ARG A 106 -1.25 4.57 -4.00
N ASP A 107 -1.56 4.35 -5.27
CA ASP A 107 -2.81 3.71 -5.68
C ASP A 107 -2.63 2.29 -6.24
N TYR A 108 -1.42 1.95 -6.72
CA TYR A 108 -1.12 0.67 -7.35
C TYR A 108 -0.03 -0.12 -6.61
N SER A 109 -0.17 -1.45 -6.62
CA SER A 109 0.89 -2.35 -6.16
C SER A 109 1.91 -2.55 -7.27
N ILE A 110 3.17 -2.23 -6.99
CA ILE A 110 4.30 -2.35 -7.93
C ILE A 110 5.29 -3.44 -7.53
N THR A 111 5.13 -4.01 -6.33
CA THR A 111 6.04 -5.00 -5.75
C THR A 111 5.54 -6.42 -5.87
N GLN A 112 4.33 -6.65 -6.38
CA GLN A 112 3.76 -8.00 -6.51
C GLN A 112 3.22 -8.21 -7.93
N PRO A 113 3.98 -8.89 -8.81
CA PRO A 113 3.54 -9.15 -10.17
C PRO A 113 2.39 -10.17 -10.18
N THR A 114 1.24 -9.77 -10.75
CA THR A 114 0.10 -10.69 -10.93
C THR A 114 0.20 -11.44 -12.27
N PRO A 115 -0.34 -12.67 -12.39
CA PRO A 115 -0.36 -13.38 -13.67
C PRO A 115 -1.03 -12.60 -14.81
N LYS A 116 -2.08 -11.81 -14.49
CA LYS A 116 -2.75 -10.93 -15.46
C LYS A 116 -1.81 -9.82 -15.95
N PHE A 117 -1.05 -9.21 -15.05
CA PHE A 117 -0.05 -8.20 -15.41
C PHE A 117 1.06 -8.81 -16.28
N LEU A 118 1.60 -9.96 -15.90
CA LEU A 118 2.65 -10.65 -16.66
C LEU A 118 2.20 -11.01 -18.08
N ARG A 119 0.96 -11.47 -18.25
CA ARG A 119 0.38 -11.70 -19.59
C ARG A 119 0.27 -10.42 -20.41
N ALA A 120 -0.24 -9.34 -19.82
CA ALA A 120 -0.35 -8.06 -20.50
C ALA A 120 1.03 -7.51 -20.94
N VAL A 121 2.06 -7.69 -20.10
CA VAL A 121 3.44 -7.36 -20.47
C VAL A 121 3.93 -8.27 -21.59
N ALA A 122 3.73 -9.58 -21.51
CA ALA A 122 4.16 -10.52 -22.55
C ALA A 122 3.51 -10.26 -23.92
N GLU A 123 2.27 -9.79 -23.94
CA GLU A 123 1.55 -9.42 -25.17
C GLU A 123 2.10 -8.14 -25.81
N ARG A 124 2.48 -7.15 -24.98
CA ARG A 124 2.89 -5.81 -25.43
C ARG A 124 4.39 -5.65 -25.63
N ALA A 125 5.19 -6.39 -24.86
CA ALA A 125 6.64 -6.39 -24.96
C ALA A 125 7.08 -7.42 -26.01
N SER A 126 7.53 -6.92 -27.16
CA SER A 126 8.17 -7.71 -28.22
C SER A 126 9.45 -8.43 -27.76
N ALA A 127 10.02 -8.04 -26.62
CA ALA A 127 11.30 -8.53 -26.09
C ALA A 127 11.19 -9.62 -24.99
N ALA A 128 10.04 -10.29 -24.81
CA ALA A 128 9.88 -11.28 -23.73
C ALA A 128 9.52 -12.72 -24.19
N PRO A 129 10.32 -13.40 -25.05
CA PRO A 129 10.12 -14.81 -25.37
C PRO A 129 10.09 -15.69 -24.12
N THR A 130 10.95 -15.40 -23.16
CA THR A 130 11.05 -16.08 -21.87
C THR A 130 9.76 -15.97 -21.06
N LEU A 131 9.13 -14.78 -21.05
CA LEU A 131 7.89 -14.59 -20.27
C LEU A 131 6.71 -15.33 -20.91
N LYS A 132 6.61 -15.34 -22.25
CA LYS A 132 5.60 -16.13 -22.97
C LYS A 132 5.75 -17.63 -22.69
N TYR A 133 6.98 -18.10 -22.65
CA TYR A 133 7.31 -19.48 -22.32
C TYR A 133 6.93 -19.83 -20.87
N LEU A 134 7.26 -18.97 -19.91
CA LEU A 134 6.95 -19.19 -18.48
C LEU A 134 5.45 -19.11 -18.16
N LEU A 135 4.65 -18.40 -18.97
CA LEU A 135 3.20 -18.28 -18.77
C LEU A 135 2.39 -19.47 -19.31
N ALA A 136 3.04 -20.51 -19.83
CA ALA A 136 2.37 -21.73 -20.30
C ALA A 136 1.69 -22.48 -19.12
N PRO A 137 0.52 -23.09 -19.33
CA PRO A 137 -0.30 -23.66 -18.26
C PRO A 137 0.35 -24.85 -17.51
N ASP A 138 1.29 -25.53 -18.16
CA ASP A 138 2.11 -26.63 -17.64
C ASP A 138 3.32 -26.17 -16.81
N ARG A 139 3.63 -24.86 -16.82
CA ARG A 139 4.88 -24.29 -16.25
C ARG A 139 4.68 -23.40 -15.04
N LYS A 140 3.59 -23.63 -14.30
CA LYS A 140 3.28 -22.85 -13.08
C LYS A 140 4.43 -22.83 -12.08
N HIS A 141 5.09 -23.97 -11.88
CA HIS A 141 6.22 -24.08 -10.95
C HIS A 141 7.46 -23.30 -11.42
N ASP A 142 7.75 -23.32 -12.73
CA ASP A 142 8.85 -22.54 -13.32
C ASP A 142 8.59 -21.04 -13.18
N LEU A 143 7.34 -20.60 -13.41
CA LEU A 143 6.93 -19.21 -13.23
C LEU A 143 7.05 -18.78 -11.76
N GLU A 144 6.58 -19.60 -10.82
CA GLU A 144 6.71 -19.34 -9.38
C GLU A 144 8.18 -19.21 -8.98
N THR A 145 9.05 -20.09 -9.47
CA THR A 145 10.50 -20.05 -9.20
C THR A 145 11.14 -18.80 -9.78
N TYR A 146 10.78 -18.42 -11.00
CA TYR A 146 11.27 -17.22 -11.67
C TYR A 146 10.86 -15.94 -10.91
N LEU A 147 9.60 -15.84 -10.50
CA LEU A 147 9.11 -14.70 -9.74
C LEU A 147 9.71 -14.66 -8.33
N TRP A 148 9.87 -15.81 -7.68
CA TRP A 148 10.52 -15.90 -6.38
C TRP A 148 11.92 -15.29 -6.41
N GLY A 149 12.74 -15.57 -7.43
CA GLY A 149 14.08 -14.99 -7.59
C GLY A 149 14.10 -13.47 -7.85
N MET A 150 13.06 -12.91 -8.46
CA MET A 150 12.96 -11.47 -8.73
C MET A 150 12.55 -10.66 -7.51
N GLU A 151 11.78 -11.25 -6.59
CA GLU A 151 11.28 -10.60 -5.37
C GLU A 151 12.38 -10.45 -4.30
N ILE A 152 13.24 -11.46 -4.12
CA ILE A 152 14.28 -11.46 -3.07
C ILE A 152 15.53 -10.65 -3.45
N GLY A 153 15.87 -10.60 -4.75
CA GLY A 153 17.09 -9.93 -5.25
C GLY A 153 17.02 -8.41 -5.28
N ARG A 154 15.82 -7.80 -5.28
CA ARG A 154 15.65 -6.34 -5.19
C ARG A 154 15.24 -5.84 -3.80
N ASN A 155 14.50 -6.64 -3.01
CA ASN A 155 14.09 -6.23 -1.66
C ASN A 155 15.20 -6.34 -0.61
N TYR A 156 16.17 -7.25 -0.74
CA TYR A 156 17.21 -7.41 0.29
C TYR A 156 18.45 -6.54 0.11
N SER A 157 18.69 -5.97 -1.08
CA SER A 157 19.90 -5.17 -1.33
C SER A 157 19.69 -3.67 -1.53
N ARG A 158 18.48 -3.18 -1.81
CA ARG A 158 18.25 -1.72 -1.99
C ARG A 158 16.91 -1.12 -1.54
N GLY A 159 15.96 -1.88 -1.00
CA GLY A 159 14.61 -1.38 -0.73
C GLY A 159 14.13 -1.54 0.70
N PHE A 160 14.98 -1.29 1.71
CA PHE A 160 14.42 -1.03 3.03
C PHE A 160 13.62 0.25 2.92
N ILE A 161 12.32 0.20 3.20
CA ILE A 161 11.55 1.39 3.55
C ILE A 161 12.37 2.09 4.64
N GLN A 162 13.12 3.12 4.23
CA GLN A 162 13.89 3.99 5.11
C GLN A 162 12.85 4.88 5.78
N TRP A 163 12.16 4.30 6.76
CA TRP A 163 11.41 5.09 7.71
C TRP A 163 12.42 6.06 8.33
N PRO A 164 12.17 7.38 8.28
CA PRO A 164 13.10 8.35 8.82
C PRO A 164 13.49 7.95 10.23
N ARG A 165 14.78 7.99 10.54
CA ARG A 165 15.25 7.90 11.92
C ARG A 165 14.68 9.13 12.64
N ALA A 166 13.87 8.90 13.66
CA ALA A 166 13.60 9.93 14.67
C ALA A 166 14.86 10.15 15.51
#